data_AF-V9H8D7-F1
#
_entry.id   AF-V9H8D7-F1
#
_cell.length_a   1.000
_cell.length_b   1.000
_cell.length_c   1.000
_cell.angle_alpha   90.00
_cell.angle_beta   90.00
_cell.angle_gamma   90.00
#
_symmetry.space_group_name_H-M   'P 1'
#
loop_
_entity.id
_entity.type
_entity.pdbx_description
1 polymer ?
#
loop_
_entity_poly.entity_id
_entity_poly.type
_entity_poly.pdbx_seq_one_letter_code
_entity_poly.pdbx_strand_id
1 'polypeptide(L)' 'MENYDVVLDFFTKNDKPLNATAVAEGTGIDKKEVSKVMDKLKKEEKIYSPKRCYWQIKND' A
#
# COMPACT_ATOMS: atom_id res chain seq x y z
N MET A 1 6.20 -6.98 11.34
CA MET A 1 4.86 -7.35 10.84
C MET A 1 3.90 -6.18 11.00
N GLU A 2 4.01 -5.36 12.05
CA GLU A 2 3.21 -4.12 12.24
C GLU A 2 3.05 -3.25 10.98
N ASN A 3 4.16 -2.86 10.33
CA ASN A 3 4.09 -1.97 9.16
C ASN A 3 3.32 -2.58 7.97
N TYR A 4 3.31 -3.91 7.85
CA TYR A 4 2.60 -4.60 6.76
C TYR A 4 1.09 -4.50 6.97
N ASP A 5 0.62 -4.87 8.16
CA ASP A 5 -0.80 -4.85 8.51
C ASP A 5 -1.35 -3.42 8.47
N VAL A 6 -0.59 -2.43 8.95
CA VAL A 6 -0.99 -1.02 8.91
C VAL A 6 -1.15 -0.50 7.48
N VAL A 7 -0.20 -0.80 6.60
CA VAL A 7 -0.30 -0.38 5.19
C VAL A 7 -1.45 -1.10 4.48
N LEU A 8 -1.61 -2.40 4.71
CA LEU A 8 -2.70 -3.19 4.13
C LEU A 8 -4.06 -2.66 4.60
N ASP A 9 -4.24 -2.45 5.90
CA ASP A 9 -5.46 -1.87 6.46
C ASP A 9 -5.71 -0.45 5.93
N PHE A 10 -4.67 0.36 5.77
CA PHE A 10 -4.79 1.67 5.14
C PHE A 10 -5.32 1.57 3.71
N PHE A 11 -4.83 0.61 2.92
CA PHE A 11 -5.35 0.33 1.59
C PHE A 11 -6.79 -0.21 1.62
N THR A 12 -7.13 -1.10 2.56
CA THR A 12 -8.50 -1.62 2.71
C THR A 12 -9.49 -0.53 3.07
N LYS A 13 -9.09 0.43 3.92
CA LYS A 13 -9.92 1.58 4.31
C LYS A 13 -10.02 2.64 3.22
N ASN A 14 -9.10 2.63 2.25
CA ASN A 14 -9.06 3.58 1.16
C ASN A 14 -9.37 2.89 -0.16
N ASP A 15 -10.61 3.04 -0.64
CA ASP A 15 -11.03 2.53 -1.95
C ASP A 15 -10.37 3.25 -3.14
N LYS A 16 -9.51 4.23 -2.87
CA LYS A 16 -8.83 5.04 -3.88
C LYS A 16 -7.43 4.50 -4.14
N PRO A 17 -6.94 4.60 -5.39
CA PRO A 17 -5.56 4.30 -5.69
C PRO A 17 -4.64 5.31 -4.99
N LEU A 18 -3.71 4.80 -4.17
CA LEU A 18 -2.76 5.60 -3.38
C LEU A 18 -1.33 5.32 -3.83
N ASN A 19 -0.46 6.32 -3.73
CA ASN A 19 0.96 6.18 -3.98
C ASN A 19 1.73 5.93 -2.67
N ALA A 20 3.00 5.51 -2.77
CA ALA A 20 3.82 5.22 -1.59
C ALA A 20 3.97 6.42 -0.64
N THR A 21 3.96 7.64 -1.17
CA THR A 21 4.06 8.86 -0.36
C THR A 21 2.80 9.08 0.46
N ALA A 22 1.62 8.99 -0.15
CA ALA A 22 0.33 9.16 0.53
C ALA A 22 0.12 8.10 1.62
N VAL A 23 0.56 6.87 1.37
CA VAL A 23 0.53 5.80 2.38
C VAL A 23 1.51 6.12 3.51
N ALA A 24 2.74 6.57 3.22
CA ALA A 24 3.70 6.97 4.25
C ALA A 24 3.19 8.13 5.11
N GLU A 25 2.57 9.14 4.50
CA GLU A 25 1.98 10.28 5.21
C GLU A 25 0.75 9.87 6.04
N GLY A 26 -0.11 9.00 5.50
CA GLY A 26 -1.32 8.55 6.18
C GLY A 26 -1.08 7.54 7.30
N THR A 27 0.00 6.76 7.21
CA THR A 27 0.35 5.74 8.22
C THR A 27 1.45 6.20 9.18
N GLY A 28 2.17 7.27 8.86
CA GLY A 28 3.35 7.72 9.60
C GLY A 28 4.57 6.80 9.44
N ILE A 29 4.52 5.84 8.50
CA ILE A 29 5.59 4.88 8.25
C ILE A 29 6.63 5.50 7.31
N ASP A 30 7.91 5.21 7.54
CA ASP A 30 8.98 5.65 6.65
C ASP A 30 8.76 5.14 5.21
N LYS A 31 8.98 6.01 4.23
CA LYS A 31 8.79 5.68 2.81
C LYS A 31 9.56 4.43 2.38
N LYS A 32 10.73 4.15 2.96
CA LYS A 32 11.49 2.92 2.66
C LYS A 32 10.75 1.68 3.14
N GLU A 33 10.15 1.73 4.32
CA GLU A 33 9.36 0.63 4.87
C GLU A 33 8.06 0.44 4.07
N VAL A 34 7.35 1.53 3.75
CA VAL A 34 6.18 1.47 2.86
C VAL A 34 6.53 0.84 1.52
N SER A 35 7.65 1.23 0.90
CA SER A 35 8.09 0.64 -0.37
C SER A 35 8.31 -0.88 -0.24
N LYS A 36 9.03 -1.34 0.81
CA LYS A 36 9.23 -2.77 1.06
C LYS A 36 7.92 -3.52 1.24
N VAL A 37 6.97 -2.93 1.97
CA VAL A 37 5.64 -3.50 2.21
C VAL A 37 4.84 -3.56 0.91
N MET A 38 4.83 -2.49 0.12
CA MET A 38 4.20 -2.45 -1.20
C MET A 38 4.78 -3.51 -2.14
N ASP A 39 6.09 -3.69 -2.17
CA ASP A 39 6.73 -4.73 -2.99
C ASP A 39 6.29 -6.13 -2.57
N LYS A 40 6.09 -6.38 -1.27
CA LYS A 40 5.52 -7.65 -0.78
C LYS A 40 4.06 -7.81 -1.19
N LEU A 41 3.22 -6.82 -0.91
CA LEU A 41 1.80 -6.82 -1.28
C LEU A 41 1.57 -7.02 -2.78
N LYS A 42 2.45 -6.42 -3.61
CA LYS A 42 2.44 -6.60 -5.06
C LYS A 42 2.83 -8.02 -5.45
N LYS A 43 3.84 -8.61 -4.81
CA LYS A 43 4.24 -10.02 -5.03
C LYS A 43 3.15 -11.00 -4.61
N GLU A 44 2.40 -10.68 -3.57
CA GLU A 44 1.26 -11.46 -3.09
C GLU A 44 -0.04 -11.15 -3.85
N GLU A 45 0.01 -10.30 -4.89
CA GLU A 45 -1.13 -9.87 -5.71
C GLU A 45 -2.30 -9.26 -4.91
N LYS A 46 -2.03 -8.80 -3.68
CA LYS A 46 -3.00 -8.13 -2.80
C LYS A 46 -3.30 -6.72 -3.27
N ILE A 47 -2.35 -6.08 -3.93
CA ILE A 47 -2.51 -4.76 -4.55
C ILE A 47 -2.22 -4.84 -6.04
N TYR A 48 -2.94 -4.03 -6.82
CA TYR A 48 -2.71 -3.85 -8.25
C TYR A 48 -2.42 -2.38 -8.55
N SER A 49 -1.78 -2.11 -9.69
CA SER A 49 -1.43 -0.75 -10.12
C SER A 49 -2.37 -0.27 -11.23
N PRO A 50 -3.52 0.35 -10.90
CA PRO A 50 -4.42 0.91 -11.91
C PRO A 50 -3.77 2.06 -12.70
N LYS A 51 -2.80 2.77 -12.10
CA LYS A 51 -2.11 3.91 -12.71
C LYS A 51 -0.64 3.90 -12.32
N ARG A 52 0.24 4.39 -13.20
CA ARG A 52 1.69 4.47 -12.94
C ARG A 52 1.95 5.17 -11.60
N CYS A 53 2.67 4.50 -10.70
CA CYS A 53 3.00 4.93 -9.33
C CYS A 53 1.82 5.02 -8.35
N TYR A 54 0.68 4.40 -8.67
CA TYR A 54 -0.45 4.26 -7.77
C TYR A 54 -0.80 2.79 -7.60
N TRP A 55 -1.22 2.44 -6.40
CA TRP A 55 -1.58 1.09 -6.01
C TRP A 55 -2.96 1.11 -5.36
N GLN A 56 -3.73 0.06 -5.59
CA GLN A 56 -5.05 -0.11 -5.00
C GLN A 56 -5.19 -1.55 -4.54
N ILE A 57 -5.95 -1.77 -3.46
CA ILE A 57 -6.23 -3.12 -2.99
C ILE A 57 -7.06 -3.88 -4.01
N LYS A 58 -6.67 -5.13 -4.27
CA LYS A 58 -7.44 -6.04 -5.10
C LYS A 58 -8.50 -6.68 -4.21
N ASN A 59 -9.71 -6.11 -4.23
CA ASN A 59 -10.88 -6.80 -3.70
C ASN A 59 -11.35 -7.76 -4.81
N ASP A 60 -11.19 -9.06 -4.57
CA ASP A 60 -11.79 -10.13 -5.36
C ASP A 60 -13.16 -10.48 -4.76
#